data_AF-A0A928W3V5-F1
#
_entry.id   AF-A0A928W3V5-F1
#
_cell.length_a   1.000
_cell.length_b   1.000
_cell.length_c   1.000
_cell.angle_alpha   90.00
_cell.angle_beta   90.00
_cell.angle_gamma   90.00
#
_symmetry.space_group_name_H-M   'P 1'
#
loop_
_entity.id
_entity.type
_entity.pdbx_description
1 polymer ?
#
loop_
_entity_poly.entity_id
_entity_poly.type
_entity_poly.pdbx_seq_one_letter_code
_entity_poly.pdbx_strand_id
1 'polypeptide(L)'
;MSSILPLKTILLQTLLLLVTIAIESWVLRNRLNLPRKLSIMYAAIVNLLSVSISWLAFFAVEPEFLPPTLKNQLIHYILIGRLSSSASQAFEFWAIVIGFAIFFVTLQVKVQALYLLQITGAIPSRMVQQDRVIQRHKRLIIRREQTLAILAAHGLSHSAMLVILVILNLQLLRV
;
A
#
# COMPACT_ATOMS: atom_id res chain seq x y z
N MET A 1 -1.73 -9.08 33.40
CA MET A 1 -1.67 -9.06 31.93
C MET A 1 -0.47 -8.21 31.55
N SER A 2 0.68 -8.83 31.28
CA SER A 2 1.84 -8.11 30.74
C SER A 2 1.46 -7.61 29.35
N SER A 3 1.32 -6.30 29.19
CA SER A 3 1.19 -5.67 27.87
C SER A 3 2.49 -5.89 27.12
N ILE A 4 2.59 -7.01 26.40
CA ILE A 4 3.67 -7.28 25.48
C ILE A 4 3.46 -6.28 24.34
N LEU A 5 4.21 -5.17 24.35
CA LEU A 5 4.22 -4.20 23.27
C LEU A 5 4.52 -4.95 21.96
N PRO A 6 3.72 -4.80 20.89
CA PRO A 6 3.94 -5.44 19.61
C PRO A 6 5.09 -4.75 18.85
N LEU A 7 6.25 -4.62 19.48
CA LEU A 7 7.43 -3.89 18.98
C LEU A 7 7.88 -4.45 17.63
N LYS A 8 7.83 -5.77 17.47
CA LYS A 8 8.12 -6.47 16.21
C LYS A 8 7.20 -6.00 15.08
N THR A 9 5.90 -5.88 15.34
CA THR A 9 4.91 -5.44 14.34
C THR A 9 5.13 -3.99 13.96
N ILE A 10 5.41 -3.12 14.93
CA ILE A 10 5.69 -1.70 14.68
C ILE A 10 6.95 -1.54 13.83
N LEU A 11 8.05 -2.23 14.17
CA LEU A 11 9.31 -2.18 13.42
C LEU A 11 9.17 -2.72 12.00
N LEU A 12 8.43 -3.83 11.84
CA LEU A 12 8.18 -4.39 10.52
C LEU A 12 7.33 -3.44 9.68
N GLN A 13 6.28 -2.86 10.26
CA GLN A 13 5.40 -1.92 9.56
C GLN A 13 6.15 -0.66 9.12
N THR A 14 7.00 -0.09 9.97
CA THR A 14 7.81 1.09 9.61
C THR A 14 8.82 0.77 8.52
N LEU A 15 9.48 -0.40 8.58
CA LEU A 15 10.38 -0.87 7.53
C LEU A 15 9.65 -1.00 6.18
N LEU A 16 8.52 -1.70 6.15
CA LEU A 16 7.73 -1.89 4.93
C LEU A 16 7.22 -0.57 4.37
N LEU A 17 6.80 0.36 5.24
CA LEU A 17 6.40 1.71 4.83
C LEU A 17 7.55 2.46 4.16
N LEU A 18 8.75 2.44 4.76
CA LEU A 18 9.94 3.10 4.20
C LEU A 18 10.34 2.51 2.84
N VAL A 19 10.35 1.19 2.71
CA VAL A 19 10.65 0.50 1.45
C VAL A 19 9.65 0.91 0.37
N THR A 20 8.37 0.96 0.72
CA THR A 20 7.29 1.35 -0.20
C THR A 20 7.44 2.78 -0.67
N ILE A 21 7.71 3.71 0.24
CA ILE A 21 7.95 5.12 -0.09
C ILE A 21 9.17 5.24 -1.01
N ALA A 22 10.25 4.50 -0.74
CA ALA A 22 11.46 4.51 -1.56
C ALA A 22 11.18 4.01 -2.99
N ILE A 23 10.53 2.86 -3.13
CA ILE A 23 10.18 2.28 -4.44
C ILE A 23 9.22 3.19 -5.19
N GLU A 24 8.12 3.62 -4.56
CA GLU A 24 7.13 4.47 -5.22
C GLU A 24 7.71 5.82 -5.61
N SER A 25 8.52 6.46 -4.76
CA SER A 25 9.17 7.73 -5.10
C SER A 25 10.16 7.58 -6.26
N TRP A 26 10.87 6.46 -6.35
CA TRP A 26 11.75 6.15 -7.49
C TRP A 26 10.96 5.96 -8.78
N VAL A 27 9.87 5.18 -8.75
CA VAL A 27 9.01 4.98 -9.93
C VAL A 27 8.37 6.30 -10.37
N LEU A 28 7.83 7.09 -9.44
CA LEU A 28 7.22 8.39 -9.74
C LEU A 28 8.23 9.37 -10.34
N ARG A 29 9.46 9.41 -9.81
CA ARG A 29 10.53 10.22 -10.39
C ARG A 29 10.84 9.79 -11.82
N ASN A 30 11.01 8.49 -12.06
CA ASN A 30 11.48 7.97 -13.35
C ASN A 30 10.38 7.91 -14.41
N ARG A 31 9.12 7.69 -14.03
CA ARG A 31 7.99 7.57 -14.96
C ARG A 31 7.23 8.87 -15.14
N LEU A 32 7.15 9.72 -14.10
CA LEU A 32 6.42 11.00 -14.16
C LEU A 32 7.36 12.22 -14.25
N ASN A 33 8.68 12.03 -14.28
CA ASN A 33 9.68 13.11 -14.34
C ASN A 33 9.47 14.19 -13.27
N LEU A 34 8.97 13.78 -12.10
CA LEU A 34 8.77 14.67 -10.96
C LEU A 34 10.13 15.00 -10.31
N PRO A 35 10.31 16.22 -9.78
CA PRO A 35 11.51 16.53 -9.02
C PRO A 35 11.60 15.60 -7.80
N ARG A 36 12.83 15.23 -7.43
CA ARG A 36 13.12 14.23 -6.38
C ARG A 36 12.36 14.55 -5.08
N LYS A 37 12.38 15.81 -4.64
CA LYS A 37 11.70 16.28 -3.43
C LYS A 37 10.18 16.03 -3.49
N LEU A 38 9.52 16.35 -4.60
CA LEU A 38 8.08 16.14 -4.76
C LEU A 38 7.72 14.66 -4.85
N SER A 39 8.53 13.84 -5.52
CA SER A 39 8.30 12.39 -5.64
C SER A 39 8.31 11.71 -4.27
N ILE A 40 9.28 12.08 -3.42
CA ILE A 40 9.40 11.56 -2.05
C ILE A 40 8.23 12.08 -1.19
N MET A 41 7.93 13.38 -1.24
CA MET A 41 6.84 13.98 -0.45
C MET A 41 5.48 13.36 -0.80
N TYR A 42 5.18 13.20 -2.08
CA TYR A 42 3.96 12.56 -2.54
C TYR A 42 3.88 11.10 -2.07
N ALA A 43 4.92 10.31 -2.32
CA ALA A 43 4.94 8.91 -1.93
C ALA A 43 4.79 8.77 -0.40
N ALA A 44 5.45 9.62 0.38
CA ALA A 44 5.35 9.61 1.84
C ALA A 44 3.91 9.91 2.31
N ILE A 45 3.31 11.02 1.86
CA ILE A 45 1.97 11.43 2.28
C ILE A 45 0.94 10.37 1.92
N VAL A 46 0.97 9.86 0.68
CA VAL A 46 -0.04 8.91 0.22
C VAL A 46 0.11 7.55 0.89
N ASN A 47 1.33 7.06 1.09
CA ASN A 47 1.53 5.80 1.82
C ASN A 47 1.19 5.93 3.30
N LEU A 48 1.53 7.05 3.94
CA LEU A 48 1.20 7.28 5.34
C LEU A 48 -0.32 7.37 5.53
N LEU A 49 -1.02 8.14 4.69
CA LEU A 49 -2.49 8.21 4.71
C LEU A 49 -3.13 6.84 4.46
N SER A 50 -2.63 6.09 3.49
CA SER A 50 -3.13 4.75 3.21
C SER A 50 -2.98 3.82 4.40
N VAL A 51 -1.83 3.84 5.07
CA VAL A 51 -1.60 3.03 6.28
C VAL A 51 -2.52 3.48 7.41
N SER A 52 -2.64 4.79 7.65
CA SER A 52 -3.55 5.32 8.68
C SER A 52 -5.01 4.95 8.42
N ILE A 53 -5.49 5.09 7.18
CA ILE A 53 -6.85 4.69 6.80
C ILE A 53 -7.04 3.18 6.98
N SER A 54 -6.05 2.37 6.62
CA SER A 54 -6.12 0.92 6.80
C SER A 54 -6.21 0.53 8.27
N TRP A 55 -5.46 1.20 9.15
CA TRP A 55 -5.58 1.01 10.60
C TRP A 55 -6.92 1.47 11.14
N LEU A 56 -7.42 2.63 10.72
CA LEU A 56 -8.75 3.11 11.12
C LEU A 56 -9.85 2.15 10.65
N ALA A 57 -9.78 1.67 9.42
CA ALA A 57 -10.71 0.68 8.88
C ALA A 57 -10.62 -0.64 9.66
N PHE A 58 -9.40 -1.09 9.99
CA PHE A 58 -9.20 -2.27 10.81
C PHE A 58 -9.88 -2.13 12.17
N PHE A 59 -9.65 -1.03 12.89
CA PHE A 59 -10.27 -0.79 14.20
C PHE A 59 -11.78 -0.57 14.13
N ALA A 60 -12.31 -0.06 13.01
CA ALA A 60 -13.75 0.07 12.81
C ALA A 60 -14.43 -1.28 12.52
N VAL A 61 -13.78 -2.16 11.76
CA VAL A 61 -14.34 -3.45 11.31
C VAL A 61 -14.11 -4.57 12.33
N GLU A 62 -12.98 -4.57 13.04
CA GLU A 62 -12.63 -5.57 14.07
C GLU A 62 -13.75 -5.83 15.11
N PRO A 63 -14.41 -4.82 15.70
CA PRO A 63 -15.42 -5.05 16.73
C PRO A 63 -16.75 -5.59 16.19
N GLU A 64 -17.11 -5.29 14.94
CA GLU A 64 -18.48 -5.49 14.42
C GLU A 64 -18.59 -6.69 13.45
N PHE A 65 -17.50 -7.08 12.78
CA PHE A 65 -17.54 -8.07 11.70
C PHE A 65 -16.63 -9.29 11.86
N LEU A 66 -15.84 -9.39 12.94
CA LEU A 66 -14.96 -10.55 13.14
C LEU A 66 -15.60 -11.60 14.06
N PRO A 67 -15.89 -12.82 13.55
CA PRO A 67 -16.21 -13.97 14.37
C PRO A 67 -15.14 -14.22 15.45
N PRO A 68 -15.51 -14.66 16.65
CA PRO A 68 -14.58 -14.82 17.77
C PRO A 68 -13.42 -15.79 17.46
N THR A 69 -13.65 -16.77 16.59
CA THR A 69 -12.62 -17.70 16.09
C THR A 69 -11.56 -17.00 15.22
N LEU A 70 -11.99 -16.11 14.32
CA LEU A 70 -11.12 -15.33 13.45
C LEU A 70 -10.32 -14.29 14.23
N LYS A 71 -10.96 -13.63 15.21
CA LYS A 71 -10.31 -12.68 16.11
C LYS A 71 -9.14 -13.33 16.86
N ASN A 72 -9.36 -14.52 17.43
CA ASN A 72 -8.32 -15.22 18.18
C ASN A 72 -7.16 -15.68 17.29
N GLN A 73 -7.44 -16.14 16.07
CA GLN A 73 -6.42 -16.48 15.08
C GLN A 73 -5.62 -15.26 14.62
N LEU A 74 -6.27 -14.11 14.41
CA LEU A 74 -5.60 -12.88 14.00
C LEU A 74 -4.68 -12.35 15.11
N ILE A 75 -5.15 -12.35 16.35
CA ILE A 75 -4.36 -11.96 17.53
C ILE A 75 -3.15 -12.88 17.69
N HIS A 76 -3.34 -14.20 17.57
CA HIS A 76 -2.22 -15.16 17.60
C HIS A 76 -1.24 -14.93 16.46
N TYR A 77 -1.72 -14.67 15.25
CA TYR A 77 -0.85 -14.38 14.11
C TYR A 77 -0.04 -13.09 14.31
N ILE A 78 -0.68 -12.02 14.78
CA ILE A 78 -0.03 -10.72 15.02
C ILE A 78 0.98 -10.80 16.17
N LEU A 79 0.68 -11.53 17.25
CA LEU A 79 1.55 -11.62 18.44
C LEU A 79 2.66 -12.66 18.30
N ILE A 80 2.39 -13.82 17.70
CA ILE A 80 3.31 -14.97 17.68
C ILE A 80 3.93 -15.16 16.30
N GLY A 81 3.39 -14.53 15.25
CA GLY A 81 3.93 -14.59 13.89
C GLY A 81 3.78 -15.96 13.24
N ARG A 82 2.90 -16.83 13.75
CA ARG A 82 2.62 -18.17 13.20
C ARG A 82 1.15 -18.26 12.81
N LEU A 83 0.88 -18.62 11.56
CA LEU A 83 -0.44 -19.12 11.17
C LEU A 83 -0.64 -20.41 11.98
N SER A 84 -1.68 -20.47 12.80
CA SER A 84 -2.03 -21.72 13.47
C SER A 84 -2.22 -22.80 12.41
N SER A 85 -1.59 -23.96 12.57
CA SER A 85 -1.72 -25.12 11.65
C SER A 85 -3.16 -25.65 11.54
N SER A 86 -4.10 -25.09 12.31
CA SER A 86 -5.54 -25.34 12.22
C SER A 86 -6.31 -24.33 11.35
N ALA A 87 -5.63 -23.47 10.60
CA ALA A 87 -6.30 -22.61 9.62
C ALA A 87 -6.99 -23.49 8.58
N SER A 88 -8.31 -23.35 8.45
CA SER A 88 -9.05 -24.08 7.41
C SER A 88 -8.68 -23.53 6.04
N GLN A 89 -8.71 -24.36 4.99
CA GLN A 89 -8.52 -23.90 3.61
C GLN A 89 -9.43 -22.72 3.24
N ALA A 90 -10.63 -22.67 3.84
CA ALA A 90 -11.56 -21.54 3.70
C ALA A 90 -10.97 -20.23 4.23
N PHE A 91 -10.25 -20.24 5.36
CA PHE A 91 -9.63 -19.03 5.91
C PHE A 91 -8.53 -18.50 4.99
N GLU A 92 -7.67 -19.37 4.46
CA GLU A 92 -6.62 -18.97 3.52
C GLU A 92 -7.18 -18.36 2.24
N PHE A 93 -8.24 -18.96 1.69
CA PHE A 93 -8.94 -18.42 0.54
C PHE A 93 -9.49 -17.01 0.81
N TRP A 94 -10.22 -16.82 1.92
CA TRP A 94 -10.77 -15.51 2.28
C TRP A 94 -9.67 -14.47 2.54
N ALA A 95 -8.56 -14.86 3.18
CA ALA A 95 -7.43 -13.96 3.41
C ALA A 95 -6.81 -13.47 2.08
N ILE A 96 -6.66 -14.36 1.09
CA ILE A 96 -6.17 -14.00 -0.25
C ILE A 96 -7.14 -13.03 -0.93
N VAL A 97 -8.44 -13.33 -0.91
CA VAL A 97 -9.47 -12.48 -1.53
C VAL A 97 -9.50 -11.09 -0.90
N ILE A 98 -9.45 -11.01 0.44
CA ILE A 98 -9.43 -9.74 1.17
C ILE A 98 -8.13 -8.97 0.87
N GLY A 99 -6.97 -9.63 0.87
CA GLY A 99 -5.70 -9.01 0.53
C GLY A 99 -5.69 -8.45 -0.89
N PHE A 100 -6.27 -9.17 -1.85
CA PHE A 100 -6.43 -8.71 -3.22
C PHE A 100 -7.38 -7.50 -3.29
N ALA A 101 -8.52 -7.55 -2.61
CA ALA A 101 -9.45 -6.43 -2.54
C ALA A 101 -8.80 -5.16 -1.97
N ILE A 102 -8.05 -5.29 -0.85
CA ILE A 102 -7.31 -4.19 -0.24
C ILE A 102 -6.30 -3.59 -1.23
N PHE A 103 -5.55 -4.42 -1.95
CA PHE A 103 -4.61 -3.97 -2.98
C PHE A 103 -5.29 -3.07 -4.02
N PHE A 104 -6.43 -3.50 -4.58
CA PHE A 104 -7.15 -2.68 -5.58
C PHE A 104 -7.74 -1.40 -4.98
N VAL A 105 -8.29 -1.46 -3.77
CA VAL A 105 -8.83 -0.28 -3.09
C VAL A 105 -7.71 0.74 -2.84
N THR A 106 -6.58 0.31 -2.29
CA THR A 106 -5.42 1.18 -2.05
C THR A 106 -4.86 1.76 -3.35
N LEU A 107 -4.79 0.96 -4.41
CA LEU A 107 -4.40 1.44 -5.74
C LEU A 107 -5.34 2.55 -6.23
N GLN A 108 -6.66 2.36 -6.11
CA GLN A 108 -7.63 3.37 -6.52
C GLN A 108 -7.48 4.66 -5.72
N VAL A 109 -7.32 4.57 -4.39
CA VAL A 109 -7.06 5.74 -3.53
C VAL A 109 -5.80 6.49 -3.99
N LYS A 110 -4.73 5.77 -4.32
CA LYS A 110 -3.48 6.37 -4.83
C LYS A 110 -3.68 7.09 -6.17
N VAL A 111 -4.44 6.50 -7.10
CA VAL A 111 -4.75 7.13 -8.40
C VAL A 111 -5.56 8.41 -8.21
N GLN A 112 -6.58 8.37 -7.35
CA GLN A 112 -7.41 9.54 -7.04
C GLN A 112 -6.63 10.64 -6.31
N ALA A 113 -5.74 10.27 -5.38
CA ALA A 113 -4.89 11.22 -4.67
C ALA A 113 -3.96 11.99 -5.63
N LEU A 114 -3.33 11.32 -6.59
CA LEU A 114 -2.53 12.01 -7.62
C LEU A 114 -3.40 12.97 -8.44
N TYR A 115 -4.59 12.51 -8.84
CA TYR A 115 -5.50 13.30 -9.65
C TYR A 115 -5.96 14.57 -8.95
N LEU A 116 -6.31 14.48 -7.67
CA LEU A 116 -6.67 15.63 -6.83
C LEU A 116 -5.51 16.62 -6.72
N LEU A 117 -4.28 16.15 -6.48
CA LEU A 117 -3.10 17.00 -6.39
C LEU A 117 -2.71 17.68 -7.72
N GLN A 118 -3.05 17.07 -8.85
CA GLN A 118 -2.89 17.69 -10.17
C GLN A 118 -3.94 18.78 -10.42
N ILE A 119 -5.19 18.57 -9.98
CA ILE A 119 -6.27 19.57 -10.11
C ILE A 119 -5.97 20.79 -9.24
N THR A 120 -5.49 20.60 -8.01
CA THR A 120 -5.17 21.70 -7.09
C THR A 120 -3.91 22.47 -7.47
N GLY A 121 -3.18 22.04 -8.51
CA GLY A 121 -1.93 22.65 -8.95
C GLY A 121 -0.74 22.39 -8.02
N ALA A 122 -0.92 21.60 -6.96
CA ALA A 122 0.12 21.27 -5.98
C ALA A 122 1.27 20.46 -6.59
N ILE A 123 0.98 19.70 -7.65
CA ILE A 123 1.98 19.04 -8.48
C ILE A 123 1.91 19.64 -9.88
N PRO A 124 3.05 20.08 -10.46
CA PRO A 124 3.05 20.56 -11.82
C PRO A 124 2.58 19.42 -12.72
N SER A 125 1.38 19.59 -13.26
CA SER A 125 0.91 18.84 -14.40
C SER A 125 1.81 19.25 -15.56
N ARG A 126 3.00 18.66 -15.71
CA ARG A 126 3.96 19.01 -16.77
C ARG A 126 3.39 18.80 -18.18
N MET A 127 2.15 18.35 -18.31
CA MET A 127 1.40 18.25 -19.56
C MET A 127 0.27 19.27 -19.72
N VAL A 128 0.03 20.16 -18.74
CA VAL A 128 -0.91 21.30 -18.88
C VAL A 128 -0.21 22.51 -19.50
N GLN A 129 1.12 22.57 -19.47
CA GLN A 129 1.86 23.76 -19.89
C GLN A 129 2.32 23.75 -21.35
N GLN A 130 2.26 22.62 -22.07
CA GLN A 130 2.85 22.57 -23.42
C GLN A 130 1.89 22.73 -24.60
N ASP A 131 0.56 22.61 -24.45
CA ASP A 131 -0.32 22.84 -25.61
C ASP A 131 -1.72 23.29 -25.17
N ARG A 132 -1.93 24.61 -25.11
CA ARG A 132 -3.27 25.20 -24.93
C ARG A 132 -4.21 24.96 -26.13
N VAL A 133 -3.78 24.24 -27.18
CA VAL A 133 -4.49 24.21 -28.47
C VAL A 133 -4.88 22.80 -28.95
N ILE A 134 -4.35 21.68 -28.44
CA ILE A 134 -4.56 20.37 -29.08
C ILE A 134 -5.10 19.24 -28.16
N GLN A 135 -6.39 18.92 -28.42
CA GLN A 135 -7.05 17.60 -28.43
C GLN A 135 -7.23 16.77 -27.14
N ARG A 136 -8.51 16.51 -26.82
CA ARG A 136 -9.01 15.52 -25.82
C ARG A 136 -8.32 14.15 -25.90
N HIS A 137 -7.87 13.72 -27.09
CA HIS A 137 -7.18 12.44 -27.29
C HIS A 137 -5.81 12.37 -26.59
N LYS A 138 -4.99 13.44 -26.63
CA LYS A 138 -3.70 13.47 -25.92
C LYS A 138 -3.90 13.37 -24.40
N ARG A 139 -4.96 13.99 -23.85
CA ARG A 139 -5.28 13.92 -22.41
C ARG A 139 -5.57 12.49 -21.93
N LEU A 140 -6.24 11.66 -22.75
CA LEU A 140 -6.54 10.27 -22.39
C LEU A 140 -5.27 9.40 -22.36
N ILE A 141 -4.37 9.59 -23.32
CA ILE A 141 -3.09 8.88 -23.38
C ILE A 141 -2.22 9.22 -22.16
N ILE A 142 -2.16 10.49 -21.79
CA ILE A 142 -1.39 10.97 -20.64
C ILE A 142 -1.94 10.41 -19.33
N ARG A 143 -3.27 10.38 -19.15
CA ARG A 143 -3.90 9.75 -17.97
C ARG A 143 -3.56 8.26 -17.90
N ARG A 144 -3.58 7.55 -19.03
CA ARG A 144 -3.25 6.13 -19.09
C ARG A 144 -1.81 5.87 -18.65
N GLU A 145 -0.84 6.61 -19.17
CA GLU A 145 0.57 6.51 -18.77
C GLU A 145 0.78 6.78 -17.27
N GLN A 146 0.06 7.75 -16.70
CA GLN A 146 0.11 8.04 -15.26
C GLN A 146 -0.50 6.92 -14.42
N THR A 147 -1.66 6.39 -14.81
CA THR A 147 -2.27 5.24 -14.13
C THR A 147 -1.37 4.01 -14.19
N LEU A 148 -0.72 3.77 -15.34
CA LEU A 148 0.25 2.68 -15.50
C LEU A 148 1.49 2.89 -14.62
N ALA A 149 1.99 4.12 -14.50
CA ALA A 149 3.10 4.44 -13.61
C ALA A 149 2.76 4.20 -12.13
N ILE A 150 1.56 4.58 -11.70
CA ILE A 150 1.07 4.34 -10.33
C ILE A 150 0.85 2.85 -10.10
N LEU A 151 0.27 2.14 -11.07
CA LEU A 151 0.08 0.69 -11.01
C LEU A 151 1.41 -0.04 -10.90
N ALA A 152 2.41 0.34 -11.71
CA ALA A 152 3.75 -0.23 -11.65
C ALA A 152 4.41 0.07 -10.30
N ALA A 153 4.28 1.29 -9.79
CA ALA A 153 4.81 1.69 -8.49
C ALA A 153 4.20 0.84 -7.36
N HIS A 154 2.88 0.70 -7.35
CA HIS A 154 2.14 -0.04 -6.33
C HIS A 154 2.37 -1.55 -6.41
N GLY A 155 2.43 -2.11 -7.63
CA GLY A 155 2.72 -3.52 -7.86
C GLY A 155 4.15 -3.89 -7.47
N LEU A 156 5.14 -3.06 -7.84
CA LEU A 156 6.54 -3.29 -7.45
C LEU A 156 6.74 -3.19 -5.94
N SER A 157 6.10 -2.21 -5.29
CA SER A 157 6.22 -2.06 -3.85
C SER A 157 5.58 -3.24 -3.10
N HIS A 158 4.41 -3.71 -3.51
CA HIS A 158 3.75 -4.87 -2.90
C HIS A 158 4.50 -6.18 -3.18
N SER A 159 5.06 -6.34 -4.38
CA SER A 159 5.93 -7.48 -4.69
C SER A 159 7.16 -7.49 -3.76
N ALA A 160 7.82 -6.33 -3.57
CA ALA A 160 8.94 -6.22 -2.64
C ALA A 160 8.54 -6.49 -1.19
N MET A 161 7.39 -5.98 -0.74
CA MET A 161 6.85 -6.32 0.60
C MET A 161 6.66 -7.82 0.78
N LEU A 162 6.06 -8.51 -0.20
CA LEU A 162 5.84 -9.95 -0.13
C LEU A 162 7.16 -10.71 -0.06
N VAL A 163 8.16 -10.34 -0.87
CA VAL A 163 9.49 -10.96 -0.83
C VAL A 163 10.14 -10.77 0.55
N ILE A 164 10.09 -9.56 1.12
CA ILE A 164 10.62 -9.28 2.46
C ILE A 164 9.89 -10.14 3.50
N LEU A 165 8.56 -10.22 3.44
CA LEU A 165 7.76 -11.03 4.37
C LEU A 165 8.08 -12.53 4.27
N VAL A 166 8.24 -13.07 3.05
CA VAL A 166 8.60 -14.47 2.83
C VAL A 166 10.00 -14.75 3.39
N ILE A 167 10.99 -13.89 3.12
CA ILE A 167 12.35 -14.06 3.64
C ILE A 167 12.34 -14.04 5.17
N LEU A 168 11.66 -13.06 5.78
CA LEU A 168 11.57 -12.94 7.23
C LEU A 168 10.84 -14.12 7.87
N ASN A 169 9.76 -14.60 7.26
CA ASN A 169 9.03 -15.77 7.75
C ASN A 169 9.89 -17.05 7.68
N LEU A 170 10.62 -17.25 6.57
CA LEU A 170 11.55 -18.38 6.44
C LEU A 170 12.69 -18.33 7.46
N GLN A 171 13.18 -17.14 7.82
CA GLN A 171 14.19 -16.97 8.88
C GLN A 171 13.61 -17.21 10.28
N LEU A 172 12.39 -16.75 10.55
CA LEU A 172 11.67 -16.97 11.81
C LEU A 172 11.24 -18.43 12.04
N LEU A 173 11.09 -19.22 10.97
CA LEU A 173 10.84 -20.67 11.03
C LEU A 173 12.10 -21.50 11.33
N ARG A 174 13.30 -20.92 11.16
CA ARG A 174 14.59 -21.60 11.39
C ARG A 174 15.15 -21.40 12.81
N VAL A 175 14.49 -20.59 13.64
CA VAL A 175 14.84 -20.34 15.06
C VAL A 175 13.76 -20.93 15.95
#